data_AF-A0A7M1B8F1-F1
#
_entry.id   AF-A0A7M1B8F1-F1
#
_cell.length_a   1.000
_cell.length_b   1.000
_cell.length_c   1.000
_cell.angle_alpha   90.00
_cell.angle_beta   90.00
_cell.angle_gamma   90.00
#
_symmetry.space_group_name_H-M   'P 1'
#
loop_
_entity.id
_entity.type
_entity.pdbx_description
1 polymer ?
#
loop_
_entity_poly.entity_id
_entity_poly.type
_entity_poly.pdbx_seq_one_letter_code
_entity_poly.pdbx_strand_id
1 'polypeptide(L)'
;MEIFEATESNANANIDKKELYTYIDNTEFSDEIKEAIKGMLGVVISSGDNDINLDVDDLKIIMGHGGVAFVGTGEFEDENSATKAIKLAIRNSSWIMI
;
A
#
# COMPACT_ATOMS: atom_id res chain seq x y z
N MET A 1 -12.56 -37.22 -23.68
CA MET A 1 -12.17 -36.10 -24.56
C MET A 1 -12.54 -34.84 -23.80
N GLU A 2 -11.52 -34.20 -23.22
CA GLU A 2 -11.62 -32.92 -22.52
C GLU A 2 -12.18 -31.87 -23.47
N ILE A 3 -13.04 -30.97 -22.98
CA ILE A 3 -12.64 -29.64 -22.53
C ILE A 3 -13.86 -28.93 -21.93
N PHE A 4 -13.82 -28.71 -20.61
CA PHE A 4 -14.58 -27.67 -19.93
C PHE A 4 -13.71 -26.42 -19.97
N GLU A 5 -14.04 -25.45 -20.82
CA GLU A 5 -13.42 -24.12 -20.77
C GLU A 5 -14.05 -23.35 -19.60
N ALA A 6 -13.26 -23.19 -18.54
CA ALA A 6 -13.57 -22.31 -17.43
C ALA A 6 -13.41 -20.86 -17.90
N THR A 7 -14.50 -20.09 -17.81
CA THR A 7 -14.48 -18.63 -17.83
C THR A 7 -13.88 -18.11 -16.52
N GLU A 8 -12.55 -18.11 -16.42
CA GLU A 8 -11.80 -17.44 -15.35
C GLU A 8 -11.24 -16.11 -15.88
N SER A 9 -11.97 -15.01 -15.71
CA SER A 9 -11.42 -13.69 -16.08
C SER A 9 -11.64 -12.57 -15.07
N ASN A 10 -12.11 -12.85 -13.84
CA ASN A 10 -12.29 -11.78 -12.83
C ASN A 10 -11.82 -12.13 -11.41
N ALA A 11 -11.09 -13.23 -11.22
CA ALA A 11 -10.57 -13.64 -9.90
C ALA A 11 -9.07 -13.32 -9.68
N ASN A 12 -8.32 -13.04 -10.74
CA ASN A 12 -6.85 -13.11 -10.70
C ASN A 12 -6.20 -11.83 -10.13
N ALA A 13 -6.81 -10.66 -10.27
CA ALA A 13 -6.24 -9.42 -9.72
C ALA A 13 -6.31 -9.35 -8.17
N ASN A 14 -7.19 -10.13 -7.54
CA ASN A 14 -7.36 -10.15 -6.08
C ASN A 14 -6.43 -11.17 -5.41
N ILE A 15 -6.05 -12.23 -6.13
CA ILE A 15 -5.09 -13.24 -5.67
C ILE A 15 -3.70 -12.61 -5.56
N ASP A 16 -3.29 -11.81 -6.55
CA ASP A 16 -1.96 -11.18 -6.58
C ASP A 16 -1.73 -10.20 -5.40
N LYS A 17 -2.73 -9.38 -5.05
CA LYS A 17 -2.62 -8.45 -3.90
C LYS A 17 -2.51 -9.18 -2.57
N LYS A 18 -3.32 -10.23 -2.39
CA LYS A 18 -3.37 -11.00 -1.15
C LYS A 18 -2.06 -11.78 -0.94
N GLU A 19 -1.50 -12.34 -2.00
CA GLU A 19 -0.20 -13.02 -1.96
C GLU A 19 0.93 -12.03 -1.64
N LEU A 20 0.90 -10.84 -2.23
CA LEU A 20 1.88 -9.79 -2.00
C LEU A 20 1.85 -9.25 -0.56
N TYR A 21 0.66 -9.07 0.01
CA TYR A 21 0.52 -8.65 1.42
C TYR A 21 0.97 -9.75 2.36
N THR A 22 0.67 -11.02 2.04
CA THR A 22 1.15 -12.18 2.79
C THR A 22 2.69 -12.27 2.74
N TYR A 23 3.30 -11.99 1.60
CA TYR A 23 4.76 -11.93 1.48
C TYR A 23 5.35 -10.85 2.38
N ILE A 24 4.77 -9.64 2.38
CA ILE A 24 5.19 -8.53 3.25
C ILE A 24 5.03 -8.90 4.72
N ASP A 25 3.93 -9.55 5.10
CA ASP A 25 3.67 -9.97 6.48
C ASP A 25 4.71 -10.98 6.98
N ASN A 26 5.17 -11.86 6.10
CA ASN A 26 6.22 -12.85 6.37
C ASN A 26 7.65 -12.28 6.38
N THR A 27 7.85 -11.01 6.05
CA THR A 27 9.17 -10.38 6.15
C THR A 27 9.55 -10.05 7.59
N GLU A 28 10.85 -9.97 7.86
CA GLU A 28 11.41 -9.56 9.16
C GLU A 28 11.41 -8.04 9.37
N PHE A 29 10.73 -7.26 8.51
CA PHE A 29 10.60 -5.81 8.70
C PHE A 29 9.73 -5.50 9.92
N SER A 30 9.89 -4.30 10.47
CA SER A 30 9.01 -3.84 11.55
C SER A 30 7.59 -3.60 11.04
N ASP A 31 6.60 -3.68 11.93
CA ASP A 31 5.19 -3.53 11.55
C ASP A 31 4.92 -2.16 10.91
N GLU A 32 5.63 -1.10 11.32
CA GLU A 32 5.51 0.23 10.72
C GLU A 32 5.97 0.26 9.26
N ILE A 33 7.04 -0.48 8.94
CA ILE A 33 7.54 -0.61 7.56
C ILE A 33 6.56 -1.44 6.72
N LYS A 34 6.01 -2.52 7.28
CA LYS A 34 5.02 -3.35 6.58
C LYS A 34 3.79 -2.53 6.20
N GLU A 35 3.26 -1.74 7.13
CA GLU A 35 2.10 -0.87 6.88
C GLU A 35 2.44 0.26 5.89
N ALA A 36 3.66 0.81 5.93
CA ALA A 36 4.12 1.77 4.93
C ALA A 36 4.11 1.19 3.51
N ILE A 37 4.66 -0.02 3.35
CA ILE A 37 4.77 -0.70 2.06
C ILE A 37 3.38 -1.05 1.54
N LYS A 38 2.51 -1.62 2.38
CA LYS A 38 1.11 -1.91 2.01
C LYS A 38 0.36 -0.64 1.60
N GLY A 39 0.53 0.47 2.33
CA GLY A 39 -0.06 1.76 2.00
C GLY A 39 0.37 2.29 0.63
N MET A 40 1.67 2.25 0.33
CA MET A 40 2.19 2.64 -0.98
C MET A 40 1.66 1.74 -2.10
N LEU A 41 1.67 0.41 -1.90
CA LEU A 41 1.14 -0.54 -2.87
C LEU A 41 -0.36 -0.36 -3.09
N GLY A 42 -1.12 0.00 -2.04
CA GLY A 42 -2.54 0.26 -2.15
C GLY A 42 -2.87 1.39 -3.12
N VAL A 43 -2.03 2.43 -3.17
CA VAL A 43 -2.18 3.59 -4.07
C VAL A 43 -1.69 3.29 -5.48
N VAL A 44 -0.67 2.44 -5.65
CA VAL A 44 -0.10 2.08 -6.96
C VAL A 44 -0.89 0.97 -7.68
N ILE A 45 -1.48 0.05 -6.92
CA ILE A 45 -2.19 -1.13 -7.43
C ILE A 45 -3.71 -0.92 -7.32
N SER A 46 -4.21 0.31 -7.13
CA SER A 46 -5.65 0.58 -6.94
C SER A 46 -6.49 0.01 -8.09
N SER A 47 -7.68 -0.53 -7.76
CA SER A 47 -8.48 -1.39 -8.65
C SER A 47 -9.94 -0.93 -8.72
N GLY A 48 -10.15 0.35 -9.00
CA GLY A 48 -11.45 0.97 -9.19
C GLY A 48 -11.44 2.04 -10.29
N ASP A 49 -12.53 2.15 -11.05
CA ASP A 49 -12.66 3.06 -12.21
C ASP A 49 -12.56 4.57 -11.86
N ASN A 50 -12.62 4.93 -10.56
CA ASN A 50 -12.51 6.31 -10.06
C ASN A 50 -11.43 6.48 -8.98
N ASP A 51 -10.51 5.53 -8.85
CA ASP A 51 -9.43 5.61 -7.86
C ASP A 51 -8.31 6.56 -8.31
N ILE A 52 -7.69 7.23 -7.34
CA ILE A 52 -6.49 8.04 -7.56
C ILE A 52 -5.29 7.10 -7.50
N ASN A 53 -4.77 6.74 -8.68
CA ASN A 53 -3.56 5.94 -8.80
C ASN A 53 -2.31 6.83 -8.95
N LEU A 54 -1.17 6.34 -8.47
CA LEU A 54 0.15 6.93 -8.74
C LEU A 54 0.95 6.02 -9.67
N ASP A 55 1.66 6.62 -10.63
CA ASP A 55 2.54 5.87 -11.53
C ASP A 55 3.80 5.41 -10.78
N VAL A 56 4.23 4.18 -11.05
CA VAL A 56 5.42 3.55 -10.42
C VAL A 56 6.68 4.38 -10.66
N ASP A 57 6.76 5.10 -11.78
CA ASP A 57 7.93 5.90 -12.14
C ASP A 57 8.02 7.19 -11.33
N ASP A 58 6.89 7.79 -10.94
CA ASP A 58 6.87 8.94 -10.03
C ASP A 58 7.36 8.54 -8.63
N LEU A 59 6.94 7.36 -8.16
CA LEU A 59 7.38 6.82 -6.87
C LEU A 59 8.90 6.58 -6.85
N LYS A 60 9.47 6.03 -7.93
CA LYS A 60 10.93 5.82 -8.05
C LYS A 60 11.71 7.13 -8.00
N ILE A 61 11.19 8.22 -8.58
CA ILE A 61 11.88 9.51 -8.56
C ILE A 61 11.91 10.08 -7.14
N ILE A 62 10.81 9.98 -6.41
CA ILE A 62 10.71 10.46 -5.03
C ILE A 62 11.60 9.61 -4.10
N MET A 63 11.56 8.28 -4.23
CA MET A 63 12.37 7.36 -3.40
C MET A 63 13.83 7.30 -3.82
N GLY A 64 14.15 7.62 -5.08
CA GLY A 64 15.50 7.55 -5.65
C GLY A 64 16.48 8.61 -5.13
N HIS A 65 15.99 9.60 -4.37
CA HIS A 65 16.84 10.55 -3.66
C HIS A 65 17.65 9.89 -2.53
N GLY A 66 17.20 8.72 -2.04
CA GLY A 66 17.89 7.91 -1.03
C GLY A 66 18.01 8.57 0.35
N GLY A 67 18.34 7.77 1.36
CA GLY A 67 18.61 8.26 2.71
C GLY A 67 17.46 8.01 3.68
N VAL A 68 17.34 8.86 4.71
CA VAL A 68 16.35 8.69 5.76
C VAL A 68 15.04 9.32 5.34
N ALA A 69 13.99 8.51 5.24
CA ALA A 69 12.62 8.95 5.08
C ALA A 69 11.85 8.86 6.39
N PHE A 70 10.76 9.61 6.47
CA PHE A 70 9.84 9.58 7.60
C PHE A 70 8.50 9.02 7.14
N VAL A 71 7.96 8.06 7.88
CA VAL A 71 6.64 7.49 7.64
C VAL A 71 5.81 7.63 8.90
N GLY A 72 4.60 8.16 8.74
CA GLY A 72 3.63 8.20 9.82
C GLY A 72 2.28 7.69 9.37
N THR A 73 1.64 6.90 10.24
CA THR A 73 0.29 6.38 10.05
C THR A 73 -0.64 7.02 11.06
N GLY A 74 -1.89 7.23 10.65
CA GLY A 74 -2.90 7.86 11.48
C GLY A 74 -4.28 7.34 11.12
N GLU A 75 -4.95 6.76 12.10
CA GLU A 75 -6.31 6.25 11.97
C GLU A 75 -7.23 7.05 12.89
N PHE A 76 -8.41 7.40 12.39
CA PHE A 76 -9.41 8.10 13.18
C PHE A 76 -10.81 7.83 12.65
N GLU A 77 -11.69 7.31 13.50
CA GLU A 77 -13.07 6.93 13.18
C GLU A 77 -14.03 7.82 13.95
N ASP A 78 -14.24 9.07 13.49
CA ASP A 78 -15.17 10.02 14.11
C ASP A 78 -15.32 11.29 13.25
N GLU A 79 -16.09 12.29 13.71
CA GLU A 79 -16.20 13.59 13.05
C GLU A 79 -14.82 14.24 12.80
N ASN A 80 -14.64 14.76 11.58
CA ASN A 80 -13.36 15.27 11.06
C ASN A 80 -12.25 14.21 10.98
N SER A 81 -12.60 12.96 10.64
CA SER A 81 -11.68 11.82 10.47
C SER A 81 -10.47 12.15 9.63
N ALA A 82 -10.65 12.73 8.44
CA ALA A 82 -9.53 13.09 7.56
C ALA A 82 -8.52 14.02 8.25
N THR A 83 -8.99 15.13 8.84
CA THR A 83 -8.12 16.13 9.48
C THR A 83 -7.41 15.56 10.70
N LYS A 84 -8.09 14.73 11.50
CA LYS A 84 -7.52 14.15 12.71
C LYS A 84 -6.56 13.00 12.39
N ALA A 85 -6.88 12.16 11.41
CA ALA A 85 -5.98 11.13 10.90
C ALA A 85 -4.67 11.72 10.38
N ILE A 86 -4.73 12.80 9.58
CA ILE A 86 -3.52 13.50 9.10
C ILE A 86 -2.72 14.08 10.27
N LYS A 87 -3.38 14.72 11.25
CA LYS A 87 -2.71 15.24 12.44
C LYS A 87 -2.03 14.15 13.26
N LEU A 88 -2.63 12.96 13.34
CA LEU A 88 -2.05 11.80 14.02
C LEU A 88 -0.87 11.25 13.23
N ALA A 89 -0.99 11.12 11.91
CA ALA A 89 0.10 10.66 11.04
C ALA A 89 1.35 11.56 11.15
N ILE A 90 1.17 12.89 11.18
CA ILE A 90 2.30 13.83 11.34
C ILE A 90 2.94 13.72 12.73
N ARG A 91 2.14 13.41 13.76
CA ARG A 91 2.63 13.25 15.15
C ARG A 91 3.31 11.91 15.37
N ASN A 92 2.82 10.86 14.74
CA ASN A 92 3.30 9.49 14.87
C ASN A 92 4.22 9.17 13.68
N SER A 93 5.40 9.77 13.67
CA SER A 93 6.39 9.59 12.61
C SER A 93 7.50 8.63 13.06
N SER A 94 7.75 7.60 12.28
CA SER A 94 8.88 6.68 12.40
C SER A 94 9.89 6.96 11.29
N TRP A 95 11.19 6.77 11.57
CA TRP A 95 12.21 6.85 10.53
C TRP A 95 12.27 5.53 9.75
N ILE A 96 12.61 5.62 8.47
CA ILE A 96 12.92 4.46 7.63
C ILE A 96 14.16 4.81 6.82
N MET A 97 15.06 3.84 6.68
CA MET A 97 16.20 3.95 5.77
C MET A 97 15.81 3.35 4.42
N ILE A 98 15.82 4.18 3.37
CA ILE A 98 15.56 3.79 1.98
C ILE A 98 16.89 3.60 1.25
#